data_AF-A0A660YAD5-F1
#
_entry.id   AF-A0A660YAD5-F1
#
_cell.length_a   1.000
_cell.length_b   1.000
_cell.length_c   1.000
_cell.angle_alpha   90.00
_cell.angle_beta   90.00
_cell.angle_gamma   90.00
#
_symmetry.space_group_name_H-M   'P 1'
#
loop_
_entity.id
_entity.type
_entity.pdbx_description
1 polymer ?
#
loop_
_entity_poly.entity_id
_entity_poly.type
_entity_poly.pdbx_seq_one_letter_code
_entity_poly.pdbx_strand_id
1 'polypeptide(L)' 'MKITYDPEVDALYIRFIETTVTTQHVAEGIAVDYAADGRIAGIEILDARKRFGDPDVFRRVVLEDVSFARS' A
#
# COMPACT_ATOMS: atom_id res chain seq x y z
N MET A 1 -0.78 10.16 -2.79
CA MET A 1 -0.30 8.80 -2.51
C MET A 1 0.92 8.87 -1.61
N LYS A 2 1.02 7.99 -0.60
CA LYS A 2 2.16 7.87 0.30
C LYS A 2 2.47 6.39 0.50
N ILE A 3 3.73 5.99 0.32
CA ILE A 3 4.20 4.63 0.60
C ILE A 3 5.04 4.69 1.87
N THR A 4 4.74 3.85 2.85
CA THR A 4 5.48 3.75 4.11
C THR A 4 5.82 2.30 4.40
N TYR A 5 7.06 2.07 4.82
CA TYR A 5 7.51 0.78 5.30
C TYR A 5 8.02 0.92 6.72
N ASP A 6 7.51 0.08 7.63
CA ASP A 6 7.96 -0.02 9.01
C ASP A 6 8.86 -1.26 9.16
N PRO A 7 10.19 -1.09 9.35
CA PRO A 7 11.10 -2.21 9.48
C PRO A 7 11.00 -2.95 10.82
N GLU A 8 10.44 -2.34 11.87
CA GLU A 8 10.31 -2.97 13.19
C GLU A 8 9.29 -4.10 13.16
N VAL A 9 8.19 -3.90 12.43
CA VAL A 9 7.09 -4.88 12.29
C VAL A 9 6.98 -5.50 10.89
N ASP A 10 7.90 -5.17 9.97
CA ASP A 10 7.93 -5.68 8.59
C ASP A 10 6.63 -5.42 7.82
N ALA A 11 6.12 -4.20 7.91
CA ALA A 11 4.84 -3.81 7.32
C ALA A 11 5.01 -2.75 6.24
N LEU A 12 4.47 -3.01 5.05
CA LEU A 12 4.36 -2.06 3.95
C LEU A 12 2.91 -1.55 3.86
N TYR A 13 2.77 -0.24 3.76
CA TYR A 13 1.48 0.41 3.54
C TYR A 13 1.55 1.38 2.37
N ILE A 14 0.60 1.27 1.45
CA ILE A 14 0.43 2.17 0.31
C ILE A 14 -0.89 2.92 0.51
N ARG A 15 -0.82 4.20 0.87
CA ARG A 15 -1.98 5.09 1.02
C ARG A 15 -2.26 5.83 -0.28
N PHE A 16 -3.47 5.70 -0.81
CA PHE A 16 -3.95 6.48 -1.96
C PHE A 16 -4.74 7.70 -1.52
N ILE A 17 -5.66 7.53 -0.57
CA ILE A 17 -6.58 8.56 -0.08
C ILE A 17 -6.41 8.69 1.44
N GLU A 18 -6.29 9.91 1.96
CA GLU A 18 -6.24 10.16 3.40
C GLU A 18 -7.66 10.36 3.94
N THR A 19 -8.19 9.32 4.57
CA THR A 19 -9.57 9.31 5.09
C THR A 19 -9.73 8.21 6.16
N THR A 20 -10.89 8.16 6.81
CA THR A 20 -11.28 7.03 7.66
C THR A 20 -11.62 5.84 6.79
N VAL A 21 -11.17 4.65 7.19
CA VAL A 21 -11.26 3.45 6.36
C VAL A 21 -11.98 2.31 7.07
N THR A 22 -12.57 1.42 6.27
CA THR A 22 -12.95 0.07 6.67
C THR A 22 -11.96 -0.91 6.06
N THR A 23 -11.26 -1.66 6.89
CA THR A 23 -10.25 -2.63 6.46
C THR A 23 -10.87 -3.99 6.15
N GLN A 24 -10.52 -4.55 4.99
CA GLN A 24 -10.89 -5.91 4.60
C GLN A 24 -9.62 -6.75 4.43
N HIS A 25 -9.50 -7.84 5.19
CA HIS A 25 -8.47 -8.84 4.96
C HIS A 25 -8.82 -9.67 3.72
N VAL A 26 -7.92 -9.67 2.73
CA VAL A 26 -8.09 -10.40 1.48
C VAL A 26 -7.24 -11.67 1.43
N ALA A 27 -6.18 -11.73 2.25
CA ALA A 27 -5.39 -12.91 2.51
C ALA A 27 -4.67 -12.76 3.87
N GLU A 28 -4.00 -13.81 4.33
CA GLU A 28 -3.15 -13.74 5.52
C GLU A 28 -2.09 -12.64 5.33
N GLY A 29 -2.07 -11.66 6.24
CA GLY A 29 -1.15 -10.51 6.21
C GLY A 29 -1.33 -9.57 5.02
N ILE A 30 -2.48 -9.60 4.33
CA ILE A 30 -2.80 -8.65 3.25
C ILE A 30 -4.20 -8.07 3.49
N ALA A 31 -4.28 -6.74 3.53
CA ALA A 31 -5.52 -6.02 3.73
C ALA A 31 -5.71 -4.88 2.72
N VAL A 32 -6.96 -4.59 2.40
CA VAL A 32 -7.37 -3.44 1.59
C VAL A 32 -8.23 -2.53 2.45
N ASP A 33 -7.87 -1.25 2.49
CA ASP A 33 -8.60 -0.21 3.17
C ASP A 33 -9.57 0.47 2.20
N TYR A 34 -10.86 0.47 2.53
CA TYR A 34 -11.90 1.13 1.75
C TYR A 34 -12.37 2.42 2.42
N ALA A 35 -12.51 3.48 1.63
CA ALA A 35 -13.21 4.69 2.03
C ALA A 35 -14.73 4.43 2.15
N ALA A 36 -15.44 5.34 2.80
CA ALA A 36 -16.89 5.23 2.99
C ALA A 36 -17.69 5.15 1.67
N ASP A 37 -17.14 5.66 0.56
CA ASP A 37 -17.75 5.61 -0.78
C ASP A 37 -17.35 4.35 -1.58
N GLY A 38 -16.64 3.41 -0.96
CA GLY A 38 -16.22 2.15 -1.58
C GLY A 38 -14.95 2.24 -2.41
N ARG A 39 -14.30 3.42 -2.53
CA ARG A 39 -12.98 3.52 -3.18
C ARG A 39 -11.88 2.91 -2.32
N ILE A 40 -10.85 2.39 -2.95
CA ILE A 40 -9.64 1.91 -2.26
C ILE A 40 -8.87 3.13 -1.74
N ALA A 41 -8.76 3.23 -0.42
CA ALA A 41 -8.00 4.25 0.28
C ALA A 41 -6.56 3.81 0.55
N GLY A 42 -6.30 2.52 0.73
CA GLY A 42 -4.96 1.99 0.95
C GLY A 42 -4.86 0.47 0.86
N ILE A 43 -3.62 -0.03 0.90
CA ILE A 43 -3.28 -1.45 0.92
C ILE A 43 -2.21 -1.68 1.99
N GLU A 44 -2.40 -2.68 2.83
CA GLU A 44 -1.44 -3.13 3.84
C GLU A 44 -0.90 -4.53 3.50
N ILE A 45 0.41 -4.71 3.68
CA ILE A 45 1.13 -5.97 3.50
C ILE A 45 2.06 -6.17 4.70
N LEU A 46 1.80 -7.19 5.50
CA LEU A 46 2.69 -7.65 6.57
C LEU A 46 3.76 -8.59 6.03
N ASP A 47 4.77 -8.94 6.84
CA ASP A 47 5.99 -9.68 6.48
C ASP A 47 6.50 -9.37 5.06
N ALA A 48 6.56 -8.08 4.73
CA ALA A 48 6.78 -7.63 3.37
C ALA A 48 8.13 -8.14 2.81
N ARG A 49 9.19 -8.17 3.63
CA ARG A 49 10.49 -8.77 3.24
C ARG A 49 10.37 -10.25 2.88
N LYS A 50 9.64 -11.03 3.67
CA LYS A 50 9.44 -12.47 3.42
C LYS A 50 8.62 -12.70 2.15
N ARG A 51 7.58 -11.90 1.93
CA ARG A 51 6.69 -12.03 0.77
C ARG A 51 7.39 -11.66 -0.54
N PHE A 52 8.24 -10.65 -0.53
CA PHE A 52 8.93 -10.20 -1.74
C PHE A 52 10.24 -10.94 -2.02
N GLY A 53 10.82 -11.62 -1.02
CA GLY A 53 12.01 -12.48 -1.17
C GLY A 53 13.32 -11.72 -1.35
N ASP A 54 13.30 -10.54 -1.98
CA ASP A 54 14.44 -9.65 -2.16
C ASP A 54 14.16 -8.27 -1.52
N PRO A 55 14.93 -7.84 -0.50
CA PRO A 55 14.80 -6.50 0.09
C PRO A 55 15.04 -5.34 -0.88
N ASP A 56 15.68 -5.57 -2.03
CA ASP A 56 15.95 -4.51 -3.01
C ASP A 56 14.67 -3.93 -3.63
N VAL A 57 13.53 -4.63 -3.50
CA VAL A 57 12.21 -4.10 -3.90
C VAL A 57 11.84 -2.79 -3.21
N PHE A 58 12.38 -2.51 -2.02
CA PHE A 58 12.12 -1.26 -1.31
C PHE A 58 13.02 -0.10 -1.78
N ARG A 59 14.06 -0.36 -2.57
CA ARG A 59 15.04 0.67 -2.99
C ARG A 59 14.52 1.58 -4.09
N ARG A 60 13.58 1.11 -4.91
CA ARG A 60 13.09 1.86 -6.07
C ARG A 60 11.59 1.65 -6.27
N VAL A 61 10.88 2.75 -6.39
CA VAL A 61 9.50 2.78 -6.86
C VAL A 61 9.51 3.32 -8.29
N VAL A 62 8.85 2.61 -9.21
CA VAL A 62 8.69 3.04 -10.61
C VAL A 62 7.21 3.28 -10.85
N LEU A 63 6.88 4.44 -11.43
CA LEU A 63 5.53 4.77 -11.89
C LEU A 63 5.62 5.04 -13.39
N GLU A 64 4.94 4.24 -14.19
CA GLU A 64 4.93 4.33 -15.65
C GLU A 64 3.56 4.81 -16.14
N ASP A 65 3.52 5.45 -17.32
CA ASP A 65 2.29 5.93 -17.99
C ASP A 65 1.36 6.82 -17.14
N VAL A 66 1.93 7.56 -16.18
CA VAL A 66 1.16 8.46 -15.33
C VAL A 66 0.82 9.75 -16.09
N SER A 67 -0.37 9.80 -16.68
CA SER A 67 -0.91 11.05 -17.23
C SER A 67 -1.56 11.87 -16.11
N PHE A 68 -0.94 12.98 -15.72
CA PHE A 68 -1.62 13.98 -14.91
C PHE A 68 -2.49 14.82 -15.85
N ALA A 69 -3.81 14.73 -15.72
CA ALA A 69 -4.68 15.74 -16.31
C ALA A 69 -4.26 17.09 -15.72
N ARG A 70 -3.68 17.97 -16.55
CA ARG A 70 -3.41 19.36 -16.16
C ARG A 70 -4.77 20.01 -15.91
N SER A 71 -5.04 20.36 -14.65
CA SER A 71 -6.06 21.33 -14.27
C SER A 71 -5.64 22.74 -14.66
#